data_AF-A0AAW8AR94-F1
#
_entry.id   AF-A0AAW8AR94-F1
#
_cell.length_a   1.000
_cell.length_b   1.000
_cell.length_c   1.000
_cell.angle_alpha   90.00
_cell.angle_beta   90.00
_cell.angle_gamma   90.00
#
_symmetry.space_group_name_H-M   'P 1'
#
loop_
_entity.id
_entity.type
_entity.pdbx_description
1 polymer ?
#
loop_
_entity_poly.entity_id
_entity_poly.type
_entity_poly.pdbx_seq_one_letter_code
_entity_poly.pdbx_strand_id
1 'polypeptide(L)' 'MSRYLGARISTRVGAQHALTNDYFDRIEALDYAIAHDDGQGGQDLTQADVILVGVSRTSKTPTCIYLA' A
#
# COMPACT_ATOMS: atom_id res chain seq x y z
N MET A 1 -21.52 -9.41 -9.79
CA MET A 1 -21.44 -7.98 -9.41
C MET A 1 -22.17 -7.05 -10.40
N SER A 2 -21.90 -7.08 -11.71
CA SER A 2 -22.59 -6.22 -12.70
C SER A 2 -24.12 -6.35 -12.74
N ARG A 3 -24.70 -7.57 -12.63
CA ARG A 3 -26.18 -7.75 -12.53
C ARG A 3 -26.78 -7.18 -11.25
N TYR A 4 -26.00 -7.06 -10.18
CA TYR A 4 -26.45 -6.49 -8.91
C TYR A 4 -26.34 -4.95 -8.91
N LEU A 5 -25.31 -4.40 -9.55
CA LEU A 5 -25.07 -2.96 -9.66
C LEU A 5 -25.75 -2.29 -10.87
N GLY A 6 -26.46 -3.05 -11.71
CA GLY A 6 -27.13 -2.54 -12.93
C GLY A 6 -26.18 -1.95 -13.99
N ALA A 7 -24.86 -2.05 -13.80
CA ALA A 7 -23.87 -1.40 -14.65
C ALA A 7 -23.55 -2.25 -15.88
N ARG A 8 -23.54 -1.63 -17.07
CA ARG A 8 -23.09 -2.25 -18.31
C ARG A 8 -21.62 -2.65 -18.18
N ILE A 9 -21.31 -3.90 -18.53
CA ILE A 9 -19.93 -4.42 -18.52
C ILE A 9 -19.15 -3.67 -19.60
N SER A 10 -18.16 -2.88 -19.18
CA SER A 10 -17.23 -2.20 -20.09
C SER A 10 -16.11 -3.17 -20.46
N THR A 11 -16.11 -3.67 -21.70
CA THR A 11 -15.04 -4.53 -22.24
C THR A 11 -14.03 -3.67 -23.01
N ARG A 12 -13.37 -2.72 -22.34
CA ARG A 12 -12.24 -2.00 -22.94
C ARG A 12 -11.01 -2.91 -22.94
N VAL A 13 -10.72 -3.50 -24.10
CA VAL A 13 -9.42 -4.14 -24.39
C VAL A 13 -8.33 -3.07 -24.25
N GLY A 14 -7.34 -3.30 -23.39
CA GLY A 14 -6.25 -2.34 -23.12
C GLY A 14 -6.40 -1.49 -21.85
N ALA A 15 -7.43 -1.70 -21.02
CA ALA A 15 -7.55 -1.03 -19.71
C ALA A 15 -6.49 -1.47 -18.67
N GLN A 16 -5.48 -2.25 -19.07
CA GLN A 16 -4.54 -2.92 -18.17
C GLN A 16 -3.44 -2.03 -17.58
N HIS A 17 -3.39 -0.74 -17.91
CA HIS A 17 -2.35 0.16 -17.38
C HIS A 17 -2.86 1.59 -17.14
N ALA A 18 -4.12 1.75 -16.75
CA ALA A 18 -4.49 3.03 -16.15
C ALA A 18 -3.76 3.11 -14.81
N LEU A 19 -2.63 3.83 -14.78
CA LEU A 19 -1.99 4.26 -13.54
C LEU A 19 -3.01 5.15 -12.82
N THR A 20 -3.86 4.51 -12.01
CA THR A 20 -4.85 5.17 -11.18
C THR A 20 -4.16 5.82 -9.99
N ASN A 21 -4.81 6.79 -9.35
CA ASN A 21 -4.27 7.38 -8.13
C ASN A 21 -3.93 6.30 -7.08
N ASP A 22 -4.82 5.31 -6.91
CA ASP A 22 -4.61 4.15 -6.02
C ASP A 22 -3.33 3.36 -6.31
N TYR A 23 -2.84 3.36 -7.56
CA TYR A 23 -1.57 2.72 -7.87
C TYR A 23 -0.39 3.56 -7.35
N PHE A 24 -0.42 4.87 -7.58
CA PHE A 24 0.61 5.77 -7.09
C PHE A 24 0.62 5.84 -5.56
N ASP A 25 -0.54 5.85 -4.93
CA ASP A 25 -0.69 5.85 -3.46
C ASP A 25 -0.01 4.61 -2.84
N ARG A 26 -0.13 3.43 -3.47
CA ARG A 26 0.57 2.20 -3.04
C ARG A 26 2.09 2.26 -3.24
N ILE A 27 2.53 2.87 -4.34
CA ILE A 27 3.97 3.03 -4.59
C ILE A 27 4.58 3.94 -3.52
N GLU A 28 3.91 5.05 -3.19
CA GLU A 28 4.34 5.96 -2.12
C GLU A 28 4.37 5.27 -0.76
N ALA A 29 3.33 4.49 -0.42
CA ALA A 29 3.30 3.72 0.82
C ALA A 29 4.43 2.68 0.89
N LEU A 30 4.75 2.01 -0.22
CA LEU A 30 5.84 1.03 -0.28
C LEU A 30 7.21 1.70 -0.11
N ASP A 31 7.43 2.83 -0.78
CA ASP A 31 8.66 3.62 -0.65
C ASP A 31 8.83 4.11 0.79
N TYR A 32 7.75 4.58 1.43
CA TYR A 32 7.76 4.96 2.85
C TYR A 32 8.13 3.76 3.75
N ALA A 33 7.52 2.60 3.52
CA ALA A 33 7.78 1.40 4.32
C ALA A 33 9.23 0.92 4.19
N ILE A 34 9.80 0.92 2.98
CA ILE A 34 11.21 0.54 2.75
C ILE A 34 12.17 1.55 3.41
N ALA A 35 11.87 2.84 3.31
CA ALA A 35 12.71 3.89 3.88
C ALA A 35 12.77 3.85 5.43
N HIS A 36 11.74 3.31 6.09
CA HIS A 36 11.60 3.34 7.56
C HIS A 36 11.71 1.98 8.27
N ASP A 37 11.85 0.87 7.54
CA ASP A 37 11.81 -0.49 8.11
C ASP A 37 12.92 -0.79 9.14
N ASP A 38 14.12 -0.25 8.91
CA ASP A 38 15.29 -0.50 9.78
C ASP A 38 15.28 0.34 11.07
N GLY A 39 14.20 1.06 11.38
CA GLY A 39 14.06 1.89 12.58
C GLY A 39 14.92 3.16 12.57
N GLN A 40 15.59 3.44 11.45
CA GLN A 40 16.35 4.66 11.20
C GLN A 40 15.39 5.73 10.67
N GLY A 41 14.92 6.64 11.53
CA GLY A 41 14.00 7.70 11.08
C GLY A 41 12.85 8.07 12.02
N GLY A 42 13.02 7.87 13.34
CA GLY A 42 11.96 8.15 14.34
C GLY A 42 11.40 9.59 14.35
N GLN A 43 11.94 10.50 13.54
CA GLN A 43 11.51 11.89 13.42
C GLN A 43 10.27 12.05 12.52
N ASP A 44 9.97 11.09 11.63
CA ASP A 44 8.87 11.18 10.65
C ASP A 44 7.74 10.15 10.87
N LEU A 45 7.68 9.51 12.04
CA LEU A 45 6.61 8.56 12.40
C LEU A 45 5.21 9.20 12.43
N THR A 46 5.13 10.53 12.50
CA THR A 46 3.85 11.26 12.52
C THR A 46 3.10 11.20 11.20
N GLN A 47 3.77 10.83 10.11
CA GLN A 47 3.19 10.68 8.78
C GLN A 47 2.69 9.26 8.51
N ALA A 48 2.97 8.30 9.39
CA ALA A 48 2.56 6.91 9.21
C ALA A 48 1.07 6.71 9.49
N ASP A 49 0.35 6.05 8.59
CA ASP A 49 -1.02 5.61 8.83
C ASP A 49 -1.10 4.51 9.90
N VAL A 50 -0.08 3.65 9.96
CA VAL A 50 0.01 2.53 10.90
C VAL A 50 1.45 2.39 11.41
N ILE A 51 1.59 2.15 12.72
CA ILE A 51 2.88 1.88 13.36
C ILE A 51 2.88 0.46 13.93
N LEU A 52 3.83 -0.37 13.50
CA LEU A 52 4.03 -1.73 13.98
C LEU A 52 5.07 -1.78 15.10
N VAL A 53 4.64 -2.12 16.31
CA VAL A 53 5.52 -2.24 17.49
C VAL A 53 5.68 -3.70 17.91
N GLY A 54 6.92 -4.13 18.15
CA GLY A 54 7.20 -5.51 18.60
C GLY A 54 8.70 -5.78 18.76
N VAL A 55 9.04 -6.83 19.51
CA VAL A 55 10.43 -7.26 19.73
C VAL A 55 11.10 -7.72 18.42
N SER A 56 12.42 -7.84 18.39
CA SER A 56 13.13 -8.30 17.19
C SER A 56 12.67 -9.71 16.76
N ARG A 57 12.65 -9.96 15.44
CA ARG A 57 12.23 -11.23 14.80
C ARG A 57 10.72 -11.58 14.93
N THR A 58 9.86 -10.57 15.04
CA THR A 58 8.38 -10.74 15.01
C THR A 58 7.74 -10.34 13.68
N SER A 59 8.47 -10.50 12.56
CA SER A 59 7.95 -10.23 11.22
C SER A 59 7.48 -8.80 10.94
N LYS A 60 7.96 -7.79 11.67
CA LYS A 60 7.61 -6.36 11.41
C LYS A 60 7.86 -5.98 9.96
N THR A 61 9.06 -6.25 9.45
CA THR A 61 9.46 -5.98 8.06
C THR A 61 8.52 -6.54 6.99
N PRO A 62 8.29 -7.87 6.91
CA PRO A 62 7.38 -8.39 5.89
C PRO A 62 5.93 -7.93 6.10
N THR A 63 5.51 -7.61 7.33
CA THR A 63 4.17 -7.09 7.60
C THR A 63 4.02 -5.62 7.17
N CYS A 64 5.03 -4.77 7.38
CA CYS A 64 5.04 -3.38 6.89
C CYS A 64 4.87 -3.33 5.37
N ILE A 65 5.68 -4.12 4.64
CA ILE A 65 5.64 -4.19 3.18
C ILE A 65 4.30 -4.73 2.65
N TYR A 66 3.66 -5.66 3.38
CA TYR A 66 2.36 -6.22 2.99
C TYR A 66 1.20 -5.23 3.15
N LEU A 67 1.30 -4.31 4.12
CA LEU A 67 0.26 -3.33 4.42
C LEU A 67 0.37 -2.05 3.56
N ALA A 68 1.51 -1.85 2.92
CA ALA A 68 1.76 -0.75 1.99
C ALA A 68 0.98 -0.88 0.67
#